data_AF-A0A847ZPE2-F1
#
_entry.id   AF-A0A847ZPE2-F1
#
_cell.length_a   1.000
_cell.length_b   1.000
_cell.length_c   1.000
_cell.angle_alpha   90.00
_cell.angle_beta   90.00
_cell.angle_gamma   90.00
#
_symmetry.space_group_name_H-M   'P 1'
#
loop_
_entity.id
_entity.type
_entity.pdbx_description
1 polymer ?
#
loop_
_entity_poly.entity_id
_entity_poly.type
_entity_poly.pdbx_seq_one_letter_code
_entity_poly.pdbx_strand_id
1 'polypeptide(L)'
;MRSLAASAFALLLLAALVFVRGIDPGLVSALRGSGFDSLQRLWPREKPEVQMVRVVDIDEASLKALGQWPWPRTQLAKLTNELIELGAAAVTFDIVFPEQDRMSPRHILADPQVAATLPATSPPVDYAALPDNDEIFATAIAGRPVILAFASSGAGTPAEARVKSGFAQTGLDAINAPPRLANTTGNIAMLDMAATGIGSINIDLGKDEGVARQIPFLWSDGNRFYPSLAVETLRVAQGADTLLLHASAETQNALESLVIGDLEVPLSETGMFHVYYRPTTADLSISAARVISGTDREALRPLVEGHVVFVGTSAVGLLDVRTTALGETVAGVTIHAQAAEQILSGTFLTRPEWAVGAEMYGILIAGLALVALTRKLRPTSSLLIFAAIATAILFGTAWAFRSAGLLFDATYPLLALTATFLSSIAMKLLVTDRQGRQMRGAFAQYVAPAVLAEIERNPQSLKLGGEMRDVTVMFVDIENFTPLSERLDPVNLVSVVNRLLDAGSKAILAEKGTIDK
;
A
#
# COMPACT_ATOMS: atom_id res chain seq x y z
N MET A 1 -28.98 6.14 32.91
CA MET A 1 -27.95 5.09 33.05
C MET A 1 -27.82 4.17 31.83
N ARG A 2 -28.90 3.63 31.23
CA ARG A 2 -28.77 2.65 30.13
C ARG A 2 -28.32 3.21 28.77
N SER A 3 -28.61 4.49 28.46
CA SER A 3 -28.06 5.17 27.27
C SER A 3 -26.56 5.44 27.39
N LEU A 4 -26.02 5.57 28.61
CA LEU A 4 -24.58 5.73 28.86
C LEU A 4 -23.83 4.43 28.61
N ALA A 5 -24.41 3.28 29.00
CA ALA A 5 -23.85 1.96 28.71
C ALA A 5 -23.79 1.66 27.20
N ALA A 6 -24.78 2.14 26.43
CA ALA A 6 -24.80 2.01 24.97
C ALA A 6 -23.65 2.78 24.31
N SER A 7 -23.42 4.02 24.76
CA SER A 7 -22.29 4.83 24.30
C SER A 7 -20.95 4.26 24.74
N ALA A 8 -20.86 3.64 25.92
CA ALA A 8 -19.62 3.05 26.43
C ALA A 8 -19.07 1.97 25.48
N PHE A 9 -19.92 1.12 24.90
CA PHE A 9 -19.47 0.11 23.95
C PHE A 9 -18.90 0.72 22.66
N ALA A 10 -19.58 1.72 22.08
CA ALA A 10 -19.10 2.40 20.88
C ALA A 10 -17.78 3.17 21.13
N LEU A 11 -17.63 3.75 22.33
CA LEU A 11 -16.39 4.42 22.74
C LEU A 11 -15.24 3.42 22.95
N LEU A 12 -15.51 2.26 23.54
CA LEU A 12 -14.52 1.19 23.68
C LEU A 12 -14.07 0.66 22.31
N LEU A 13 -15.00 0.46 21.39
CA LEU A 13 -14.69 0.08 20.02
C LEU A 13 -13.84 1.14 19.31
N LEU A 14 -14.18 2.42 19.45
CA LEU A 14 -13.41 3.52 18.89
C LEU A 14 -11.98 3.54 19.44
N ALA A 15 -11.81 3.41 20.76
CA ALA A 15 -10.50 3.36 21.39
C ALA A 15 -9.68 2.16 20.88
N ALA A 16 -10.32 0.99 20.73
CA ALA A 16 -9.67 -0.19 20.15
C ALA A 16 -9.23 0.03 18.71
N LEU A 17 -10.04 0.69 17.88
CA LEU A 17 -9.68 0.99 16.48
C LEU A 17 -8.54 2.02 16.38
N VAL A 18 -8.54 3.06 17.23
CA VAL A 18 -7.40 4.00 17.30
C VAL A 18 -6.13 3.26 17.73
N PHE A 19 -6.22 2.33 18.68
CA PHE A 19 -5.09 1.50 19.10
C PHE A 19 -4.58 0.58 17.97
N VAL A 20 -5.49 -0.05 17.22
CA VAL A 20 -5.13 -0.87 16.05
C VAL A 20 -4.43 -0.03 14.98
N ARG A 21 -4.88 1.22 14.74
CA ARG A 21 -4.15 2.14 13.84
C ARG A 21 -2.73 2.41 14.30
N GLY A 22 -2.51 2.56 15.61
CA GLY A 22 -1.19 2.82 16.19
C GLY A 22 -0.23 1.63 16.09
N ILE A 23 -0.72 0.40 16.20
CA ILE A 23 0.09 -0.81 15.99
C ILE A 23 0.37 -1.06 14.51
N ASP A 24 -0.56 -0.67 13.63
CA ASP A 24 -0.47 -0.81 12.17
C ASP A 24 -0.18 -2.26 11.71
N PRO A 25 -1.02 -3.25 12.08
CA PRO A 25 -0.79 -4.64 11.69
C PRO A 25 -0.85 -4.80 10.16
N GLY A 26 -0.28 -5.89 9.63
CA GLY A 26 -0.14 -6.11 8.18
C GLY A 26 -1.42 -5.89 7.37
N LEU A 27 -2.59 -6.28 7.90
CA LEU A 27 -3.89 -6.03 7.25
C LEU A 27 -4.21 -4.54 7.08
N VAL A 28 -3.88 -3.70 8.07
CA VAL A 28 -4.08 -2.24 8.00
C VAL A 28 -3.11 -1.64 6.97
N SER A 29 -1.85 -2.08 6.97
CA SER A 29 -0.89 -1.65 5.95
C SER A 29 -1.33 -2.05 4.53
N ALA A 30 -1.86 -3.26 4.35
CA ALA A 30 -2.40 -3.73 3.07
C ALA A 30 -3.59 -2.88 2.57
N LEU A 31 -4.54 -2.57 3.46
CA LEU A 31 -5.68 -1.70 3.15
C LEU A 31 -5.23 -0.28 2.77
N ARG A 32 -4.23 0.25 3.47
CA ARG A 32 -3.60 1.53 3.11
C ARG A 32 -2.94 1.47 1.74
N GLY A 33 -2.20 0.38 1.43
CA GLY A 33 -1.60 0.14 0.13
C GLY A 33 -2.63 0.13 -1.00
N SER A 34 -3.78 -0.51 -0.79
CA SER A 34 -4.89 -0.49 -1.75
C SER A 34 -5.48 0.92 -1.97
N GLY A 35 -5.57 1.72 -0.90
CA GLY A 35 -5.96 3.13 -0.99
C GLY A 35 -4.97 3.96 -1.81
N PHE A 36 -3.67 3.76 -1.57
CA PHE A 36 -2.58 4.38 -2.35
C PHE A 36 -2.65 4.01 -3.83
N ASP A 37 -2.84 2.73 -4.15
CA ASP A 37 -2.99 2.25 -5.52
C ASP A 37 -4.21 2.91 -6.20
N SER A 38 -5.32 3.06 -5.48
CA SER A 38 -6.52 3.72 -5.98
C SER A 38 -6.27 5.19 -6.32
N LEU A 39 -5.54 5.92 -5.49
CA LEU A 39 -5.16 7.32 -5.76
C LEU A 39 -4.32 7.44 -7.03
N GLN A 40 -3.30 6.60 -7.18
CA GLN A 40 -2.46 6.61 -8.40
C GLN A 40 -3.23 6.20 -9.66
N ARG A 41 -4.19 5.27 -9.57
CA ARG A 41 -5.03 4.89 -10.72
C ARG A 41 -6.00 6.00 -11.14
N LEU A 42 -6.51 6.78 -10.18
CA LEU A 42 -7.40 7.92 -10.44
C LEU A 42 -6.62 9.13 -10.97
N TRP A 43 -5.44 9.36 -10.43
CA TRP A 43 -4.55 10.47 -10.78
C TRP A 43 -3.12 9.94 -10.94
N PRO A 44 -2.80 9.30 -12.07
CA PRO A 44 -1.43 8.91 -12.35
C PRO A 44 -0.56 10.14 -12.58
N ARG A 45 0.76 9.99 -12.45
CA ARG A 45 1.70 11.07 -12.73
C ARG A 45 1.57 11.50 -14.19
N GLU A 46 1.52 12.80 -14.43
CA GLU A 46 1.51 13.35 -15.77
C GLU A 46 2.88 13.14 -16.44
N LYS A 47 2.89 12.98 -17.76
CA LYS A 47 4.14 12.91 -18.52
C LYS A 47 4.86 14.27 -18.39
N PRO A 48 6.17 14.30 -18.05
CA PRO A 48 6.93 15.54 -18.01
C PRO A 48 6.95 16.19 -19.39
N GLU A 49 6.97 17.53 -19.41
CA GLU A 49 7.08 18.31 -20.65
C GLU A 49 8.37 17.97 -21.42
N VAL A 50 9.47 17.77 -20.67
CA VAL A 50 10.77 17.36 -21.20
C VAL A 50 11.10 15.96 -20.67
N GLN A 51 11.05 14.98 -21.57
CA GLN A 51 11.34 13.59 -21.24
C GLN A 51 12.86 13.38 -21.24
N MET A 52 13.52 13.33 -20.07
CA MET A 52 14.99 13.18 -19.97
C MET A 52 15.47 11.73 -19.74
N VAL A 53 14.56 10.78 -19.53
CA VAL A 53 14.90 9.37 -19.29
C VAL A 53 14.42 8.49 -20.44
N ARG A 54 15.20 7.47 -20.80
CA ARG A 54 14.82 6.41 -21.75
C ARG A 54 15.22 5.04 -21.24
N VAL A 55 14.49 4.03 -21.70
CA VAL A 55 14.83 2.62 -21.55
C VAL A 55 15.24 2.07 -22.91
N VAL A 56 16.45 1.54 -23.03
CA VAL A 56 16.84 0.69 -24.15
C VAL A 56 16.51 -0.74 -23.79
N ASP A 57 15.52 -1.29 -24.47
CA ASP A 57 14.89 -2.55 -24.13
C ASP A 57 15.42 -3.70 -24.99
N ILE A 58 15.87 -4.77 -24.33
CA ILE A 58 16.16 -6.06 -24.94
C ILE A 58 14.82 -6.79 -25.10
N ASP A 59 14.08 -6.35 -26.11
CA ASP A 59 12.76 -6.84 -26.46
C ASP A 59 12.80 -8.06 -27.37
N GLU A 60 11.64 -8.67 -27.64
CA GLU A 60 11.50 -9.81 -28.55
C GLU A 60 12.01 -9.49 -29.97
N ALA A 61 11.86 -8.24 -30.43
CA ALA A 61 12.41 -7.80 -31.71
C ALA A 61 13.95 -7.83 -31.71
N SER A 62 14.57 -7.43 -30.59
CA SER A 62 16.01 -7.48 -30.40
C SER A 62 16.52 -8.90 -30.37
N LEU A 63 15.87 -9.80 -29.63
CA LEU A 63 16.25 -11.22 -29.58
C LEU A 63 16.11 -11.89 -30.96
N LYS A 64 15.07 -11.53 -31.71
CA LYS A 64 14.87 -12.03 -33.08
C LYS A 64 15.97 -11.54 -34.04
N ALA A 65 16.43 -10.31 -33.89
CA ALA A 65 17.41 -9.70 -34.79
C ALA A 65 18.87 -10.08 -34.43
N LEU A 66 19.20 -10.16 -33.15
CA LEU A 66 20.58 -10.30 -32.65
C LEU A 66 20.89 -11.67 -32.06
N GLY A 67 19.87 -12.51 -31.88
CA GLY A 67 19.98 -13.84 -31.31
C GLY A 67 19.65 -13.90 -29.82
N GLN A 68 19.79 -15.09 -29.26
CA GLN A 68 19.36 -15.41 -27.91
C GLN A 68 20.26 -14.73 -26.84
N TRP A 69 19.62 -14.26 -25.77
CA TRP A 69 20.28 -13.80 -24.55
C TRP A 69 20.89 -14.97 -23.74
N PRO A 70 22.01 -14.79 -23.00
CA PRO A 70 22.87 -13.62 -22.92
C PRO A 70 23.69 -13.39 -24.19
N TRP A 71 23.74 -12.13 -24.64
CA TRP A 71 24.58 -11.69 -25.76
C TRP A 71 26.05 -11.62 -25.36
N PRO A 72 26.98 -11.76 -26.33
CA PRO A 72 28.40 -11.59 -26.05
C PRO A 72 28.68 -10.13 -25.67
N ARG A 73 29.68 -9.93 -24.81
CA ARG A 73 30.08 -8.60 -24.31
C ARG A 73 30.49 -7.66 -25.43
N THR A 74 30.89 -8.17 -26.59
CA THR A 74 31.14 -7.40 -27.81
C THR A 74 29.88 -6.68 -28.33
N GLN A 75 28.70 -7.30 -28.23
CA GLN A 75 27.43 -6.64 -28.58
C GLN A 75 27.06 -5.56 -27.55
N LEU A 76 27.29 -5.80 -26.26
CA LEU A 76 27.07 -4.81 -25.21
C LEU A 76 28.05 -3.63 -25.31
N ALA A 77 29.29 -3.89 -25.72
CA ALA A 77 30.27 -2.87 -26.05
C ALA A 77 29.83 -2.02 -27.22
N LYS A 78 29.33 -2.64 -28.30
CA LYS A 78 28.76 -1.92 -29.45
C LYS A 78 27.57 -1.06 -29.02
N LEU A 79 26.62 -1.62 -28.28
CA LEU A 79 25.47 -0.88 -27.76
C LEU A 79 25.91 0.35 -26.96
N THR A 80 26.88 0.17 -26.05
CA THR A 80 27.43 1.25 -25.23
C THR A 80 28.06 2.33 -26.11
N ASN A 81 28.91 1.95 -27.05
CA ASN A 81 29.56 2.89 -27.96
C ASN A 81 28.53 3.72 -28.73
N GLU A 82 27.50 3.08 -29.29
CA GLU A 82 26.43 3.78 -30.01
C GLU A 82 25.69 4.79 -29.11
N LEU A 83 25.33 4.41 -27.89
CA LEU A 83 24.64 5.31 -26.95
C LEU A 83 25.52 6.51 -26.53
N ILE A 84 26.81 6.28 -26.31
CA ILE A 84 27.77 7.34 -25.98
C ILE A 84 27.99 8.27 -27.18
N GLU A 85 28.12 7.74 -28.40
CA GLU A 85 28.25 8.53 -29.63
C GLU A 85 26.98 9.34 -29.96
N LEU A 86 25.80 8.85 -29.55
CA LEU A 86 24.54 9.58 -29.64
C LEU A 86 24.41 10.68 -28.57
N GLY A 87 25.29 10.70 -27.57
CA GLY A 87 25.36 11.76 -26.56
C GLY A 87 24.57 11.46 -25.28
N ALA A 88 24.35 10.18 -24.93
CA ALA A 88 23.72 9.82 -23.65
C ALA A 88 24.45 10.45 -22.46
N ALA A 89 23.71 11.06 -21.54
CA ALA A 89 24.26 11.65 -20.32
C ALA A 89 24.80 10.58 -19.35
N ALA A 90 24.11 9.43 -19.29
CA ALA A 90 24.56 8.24 -18.60
C ALA A 90 23.94 6.98 -19.23
N VAL A 91 24.67 5.86 -19.20
CA VAL A 91 24.21 4.55 -19.67
C VAL A 91 24.27 3.57 -18.51
N THR A 92 23.13 3.02 -18.13
CA THR A 92 22.99 2.18 -16.95
C THR A 92 22.54 0.79 -17.35
N PHE A 93 23.25 -0.25 -16.94
CA PHE A 93 22.83 -1.63 -17.19
C PHE A 93 22.10 -2.18 -15.97
N ASP A 94 20.80 -2.46 -16.12
CA ASP A 94 19.99 -3.23 -15.17
C ASP A 94 20.21 -4.74 -15.36
N ILE A 95 21.49 -5.13 -15.35
CA ILE A 95 21.95 -6.49 -15.59
C ILE A 95 23.23 -6.73 -14.78
N VAL A 96 23.28 -7.84 -14.07
CA VAL A 96 24.48 -8.26 -13.32
C VAL A 96 25.33 -9.19 -14.18
N PHE A 97 26.66 -9.01 -14.12
CA PHE A 97 27.64 -9.74 -14.91
C PHE A 97 28.57 -10.59 -14.04
N PRO A 98 28.04 -11.63 -13.35
CA PRO A 98 28.78 -12.35 -12.30
C PRO A 98 29.86 -13.28 -12.84
N GLU A 99 29.76 -13.68 -14.10
CA GLU A 99 30.62 -14.67 -14.75
C GLU A 99 31.28 -14.07 -15.99
N GLN A 100 32.42 -14.67 -16.37
CA GLN A 100 33.13 -14.35 -17.60
C GLN A 100 32.27 -14.67 -18.82
N ASP A 101 32.50 -13.97 -19.92
CA ASP A 101 31.80 -14.22 -21.17
C ASP A 101 32.22 -15.57 -21.77
N ARG A 102 31.25 -16.50 -21.80
CA ARG A 102 31.36 -17.83 -22.41
C ARG A 102 31.64 -17.80 -23.92
N MET A 103 31.41 -16.67 -24.59
CA MET A 103 31.66 -16.48 -26.01
C MET A 103 33.01 -15.82 -26.32
N SER A 104 33.87 -15.59 -25.31
CA SER A 104 35.22 -15.06 -25.53
C SER A 104 36.10 -16.09 -26.26
N PRO A 105 36.66 -15.76 -27.44
CA PRO A 105 37.54 -16.68 -28.18
C PRO A 105 38.71 -17.20 -27.35
N ARG A 106 39.30 -16.34 -26.50
CA ARG A 106 40.35 -16.71 -25.56
C ARG A 106 39.92 -17.85 -24.63
N HIS A 107 38.73 -17.76 -24.03
CA HIS A 107 38.23 -18.75 -23.07
C HIS A 107 37.75 -20.03 -23.75
N ILE A 108 37.08 -19.91 -24.91
CA ILE A 108 36.62 -21.06 -25.69
C ILE A 108 37.80 -21.95 -26.11
N LEU A 109 38.85 -21.35 -26.68
CA LEU A 109 39.99 -22.14 -27.16
C LEU A 109 40.89 -22.63 -26.02
N ALA A 110 40.89 -21.95 -24.88
CA ALA A 110 41.59 -22.40 -23.68
C ALA A 110 40.86 -23.53 -22.93
N ASP A 111 39.59 -23.80 -23.21
CA ASP A 111 38.84 -24.91 -22.61
C ASP A 111 39.48 -26.25 -23.02
N PRO A 112 39.94 -27.09 -22.07
CA PRO A 112 40.53 -28.39 -22.38
C PRO A 112 39.65 -29.30 -23.24
N GLN A 113 38.32 -29.22 -23.10
CA GLN A 113 37.38 -30.03 -23.89
C GLN A 113 37.38 -29.57 -25.35
N VAL A 114 37.39 -28.26 -25.60
CA VAL A 114 37.45 -27.70 -26.96
C VAL A 114 38.84 -27.94 -27.56
N ALA A 115 39.89 -27.68 -26.80
CA ALA A 115 41.27 -27.92 -27.23
C ALA A 115 41.51 -29.39 -27.62
N ALA A 116 40.89 -30.35 -26.93
CA ALA A 116 40.96 -31.77 -27.27
C ALA A 116 40.24 -32.15 -28.57
N THR A 117 39.30 -31.32 -29.06
CA THR A 117 38.63 -31.53 -30.35
C THR A 117 39.42 -30.98 -31.54
N LEU A 118 40.45 -30.17 -31.28
CA LEU A 118 41.27 -29.60 -32.35
C LEU A 118 42.12 -30.71 -33.01
N PRO A 119 42.19 -30.76 -34.35
CA PRO A 119 43.08 -31.69 -35.05
C PRO A 119 44.53 -31.51 -34.59
N ALA A 120 45.28 -32.60 -34.46
CA ALA A 120 46.71 -32.56 -34.07
C ALA A 120 47.59 -31.77 -35.06
N THR A 121 47.09 -31.49 -36.26
CA THR A 121 47.73 -30.65 -37.29
C THR A 121 47.44 -29.17 -37.14
N SER A 122 46.64 -28.76 -36.14
CA SER A 122 46.33 -27.36 -35.90
C SER A 122 47.59 -26.61 -35.45
N PRO A 123 47.84 -25.39 -35.95
CA PRO A 123 48.96 -24.58 -35.50
C PRO A 123 48.82 -24.28 -33.99
N PRO A 124 49.95 -24.09 -33.27
CA PRO A 124 49.90 -23.70 -31.88
C PRO A 124 49.14 -22.38 -31.74
N VAL A 125 48.13 -22.38 -30.88
CA VAL A 125 47.29 -21.21 -30.59
C VAL A 125 47.98 -20.36 -29.54
N ASP A 126 48.25 -19.10 -29.85
CA ASP A 126 48.65 -18.11 -28.85
C ASP A 126 47.40 -17.55 -28.17
N TYR A 127 47.04 -18.13 -27.03
CA TYR A 127 45.85 -17.73 -26.27
C TYR A 127 45.90 -16.28 -25.81
N ALA A 128 47.08 -15.73 -25.52
CA ALA A 128 47.23 -14.35 -25.05
C ALA A 128 46.91 -13.33 -26.14
N ALA A 129 47.14 -13.70 -27.41
CA ALA A 129 46.80 -12.87 -28.56
C ALA A 129 45.31 -12.90 -28.95
N LEU A 130 44.52 -13.83 -28.38
CA LEU A 130 43.10 -13.92 -28.67
C LEU A 130 42.31 -12.82 -27.93
N PRO A 131 41.27 -12.26 -28.58
CA PRO A 131 40.42 -11.26 -27.95
C PRO A 131 39.60 -11.89 -26.82
N ASP A 132 39.40 -11.09 -25.79
CA ASP A 132 38.46 -11.37 -24.70
C ASP A 132 37.33 -10.36 -24.75
N ASN A 133 36.10 -10.85 -24.86
CA ASN A 133 34.92 -10.02 -24.96
C ASN A 133 34.72 -9.18 -23.68
N ASP A 134 35.11 -9.69 -22.50
CA ASP A 134 35.02 -8.92 -21.25
C ASP A 134 35.99 -7.73 -21.28
N GLU A 135 37.19 -7.88 -21.82
CA GLU A 135 38.17 -6.79 -22.00
C GLU A 135 37.66 -5.74 -22.99
N ILE A 136 37.03 -6.18 -24.08
CA ILE A 136 36.42 -5.29 -25.07
C ILE A 136 35.31 -4.45 -24.43
N PHE A 137 34.46 -5.06 -23.61
CA PHE A 137 33.41 -4.33 -22.91
C PHE A 137 33.94 -3.44 -21.80
N ALA A 138 34.92 -3.89 -21.02
CA ALA A 138 35.62 -3.07 -20.04
C ALA A 138 36.20 -1.80 -20.69
N THR A 139 36.83 -1.94 -21.87
CA THR A 139 37.36 -0.80 -22.63
C THR A 139 36.26 0.14 -23.11
N ALA A 140 35.11 -0.39 -23.53
CA ALA A 140 33.98 0.41 -24.00
C ALA A 140 33.27 1.21 -22.89
N ILE A 141 33.40 0.80 -21.62
CA ILE A 141 32.80 1.50 -20.47
C ILE A 141 33.81 2.37 -19.69
N ALA A 142 35.11 2.10 -19.82
CA ALA A 142 36.16 2.80 -19.08
C ALA A 142 36.15 4.31 -19.34
N GLY A 143 36.13 5.10 -18.25
CA GLY A 143 36.18 6.57 -18.30
C GLY A 143 34.93 7.24 -18.89
N ARG A 144 33.84 6.48 -19.06
CA ARG A 144 32.57 6.95 -19.61
C ARG A 144 31.48 6.88 -18.54
N PRO A 145 30.35 7.62 -18.66
CA PRO A 145 29.29 7.64 -17.65
C PRO A 145 28.44 6.35 -17.71
N VAL A 146 29.07 5.21 -17.45
CA VAL A 146 28.47 3.89 -17.45
C VAL A 146 28.34 3.35 -16.04
N ILE A 147 27.16 2.85 -15.72
CA ILE A 147 26.78 2.32 -14.42
C ILE A 147 26.39 0.85 -14.58
N LEU A 148 26.91 0.00 -13.70
CA LEU A 148 26.58 -1.43 -13.65
C LEU A 148 25.76 -1.78 -12.43
N ALA A 149 24.97 -2.85 -12.54
CA ALA A 149 24.13 -3.35 -11.48
C ALA A 149 24.85 -4.34 -10.56
N PHE A 150 24.37 -4.44 -9.33
CA PHE A 150 24.54 -5.61 -8.46
C PHE A 150 23.20 -5.99 -7.83
N ALA A 151 23.03 -7.27 -7.50
CA ALA A 151 21.81 -7.80 -6.89
C ALA A 151 22.09 -8.40 -5.51
N SER A 152 21.06 -8.51 -4.68
CA SER A 152 21.08 -9.24 -3.42
C SER A 152 20.84 -10.72 -3.72
N SER A 153 21.59 -11.62 -3.09
CA SER A 153 21.43 -13.06 -3.29
C SER A 153 21.20 -13.81 -1.97
N GLY A 154 20.25 -14.74 -1.97
CA GLY A 154 20.01 -15.62 -0.81
C GLY A 154 21.11 -16.67 -0.61
N ALA A 155 21.82 -17.00 -1.68
CA ALA A 155 22.97 -17.90 -1.69
C ALA A 155 24.14 -17.16 -2.34
N GLY A 156 24.85 -16.37 -1.55
CA GLY A 156 26.03 -15.62 -1.98
C GLY A 156 27.15 -15.74 -0.96
N THR A 157 28.38 -15.67 -1.43
CA THR A 157 29.52 -15.31 -0.59
C THR A 157 29.31 -13.88 -0.06
N PRO A 158 29.89 -13.49 1.09
CA PRO A 158 29.97 -12.09 1.51
C PRO A 158 30.90 -11.35 0.53
N ALA A 159 30.41 -11.09 -0.68
CA ALA A 159 31.07 -10.26 -1.65
C ALA A 159 30.67 -8.82 -1.35
N GLU A 160 31.66 -8.00 -1.01
CA GLU A 160 31.50 -6.55 -0.91
C GLU A 160 31.23 -6.01 -2.32
N ALA A 161 29.96 -5.84 -2.67
CA ALA A 161 29.62 -5.06 -3.87
C ALA A 161 30.41 -3.76 -3.81
N ARG A 162 31.16 -3.47 -4.87
CA ARG A 162 32.02 -2.28 -4.86
C ARG A 162 31.13 -1.05 -4.89
N VAL A 163 31.34 -0.15 -3.94
CA VAL A 163 30.67 1.14 -3.89
C VAL A 163 31.62 2.17 -4.48
N LYS A 164 31.17 2.87 -5.52
CA LYS A 164 31.91 3.94 -6.20
C LYS A 164 31.52 5.33 -5.72
N SER A 165 30.35 5.47 -5.11
CA SER A 165 29.84 6.71 -4.53
C SER A 165 30.49 7.01 -3.18
N GLY A 166 30.82 8.28 -2.96
CA GLY A 166 31.07 8.80 -1.61
C GLY A 166 29.76 8.96 -0.85
N PHE A 167 29.81 8.81 0.47
CA PHE A 167 28.67 9.03 1.36
C PHE A 167 29.03 10.02 2.46
N ALA A 168 28.16 11.02 2.67
CA ALA A 168 28.22 11.94 3.80
C ALA A 168 26.86 11.96 4.47
N GLN A 169 26.83 12.13 5.80
CA GLN A 169 25.59 12.15 6.57
C GLN A 169 25.56 13.32 7.55
N THR A 170 24.39 13.93 7.68
CA THR A 170 24.07 14.91 8.74
C THR A 170 23.00 14.33 9.66
N GLY A 171 22.95 14.75 10.92
CA GLY A 171 21.99 14.24 11.90
C GLY A 171 22.53 13.06 12.71
N LEU A 172 21.62 12.27 13.29
CA LEU A 172 21.99 11.06 14.04
C LEU A 172 22.44 9.93 13.11
N ASP A 173 23.10 8.91 13.66
CA ASP A 173 23.50 7.73 12.88
C ASP A 173 22.27 7.02 12.30
N ALA A 174 22.29 6.83 10.97
CA ALA A 174 21.21 6.23 10.20
C ALA A 174 21.63 4.95 9.48
N ILE A 175 22.78 4.36 9.86
CA ILE A 175 23.30 3.18 9.16
C ILE A 175 22.34 1.98 9.14
N ASN A 176 21.41 1.87 10.11
CA ASN A 176 20.43 0.79 10.15
C ASN A 176 19.03 1.20 9.67
N ALA A 177 18.87 2.41 9.15
CA ALA A 177 17.59 2.88 8.62
C ALA A 177 17.19 2.13 7.34
N PRO A 178 18.08 1.97 6.34
CA PRO A 178 17.72 1.30 5.09
C PRO A 178 17.59 -0.23 5.25
N PRO A 179 16.91 -0.91 4.30
CA PRO A 179 16.85 -2.36 4.28
C PRO A 179 18.25 -3.00 4.29
N ARG A 180 18.35 -4.11 5.02
CA ARG A 180 19.62 -4.83 5.19
C ARG A 180 19.98 -5.62 3.94
N LEU A 181 21.22 -5.46 3.52
CA LEU A 181 21.83 -6.21 2.42
C LEU A 181 22.74 -7.29 3.02
N ALA A 182 22.35 -8.56 2.85
CA ALA A 182 23.05 -9.68 3.48
C ALA A 182 24.16 -10.25 2.58
N ASN A 183 23.80 -10.77 1.41
CA ASN A 183 24.79 -11.19 0.41
C ASN A 183 24.48 -10.52 -0.91
N THR A 184 25.54 -10.31 -1.70
CA THR A 184 25.41 -9.68 -3.01
C THR A 184 26.02 -10.56 -4.09
N THR A 185 25.46 -10.42 -5.29
CA THR A 185 26.03 -10.90 -6.52
C THR A 185 26.40 -9.66 -7.34
N GLY A 186 27.69 -9.41 -7.48
CA GLY A 186 28.25 -8.30 -8.25
C GLY A 186 28.75 -8.74 -9.63
N ASN A 187 29.48 -7.85 -10.29
CA ASN A 187 30.10 -8.14 -11.58
C ASN A 187 31.49 -8.74 -11.40
N ILE A 188 32.06 -9.27 -12.47
CA ILE A 188 33.49 -9.60 -12.49
C ILE A 188 34.33 -8.35 -12.21
N ALA A 189 35.43 -8.51 -11.46
CA ALA A 189 36.21 -7.39 -10.92
C ALA A 189 36.68 -6.39 -11.97
N MET A 190 36.99 -6.83 -13.18
CA MET A 190 37.43 -5.98 -14.29
C MET A 190 36.33 -4.98 -14.72
N LEU A 191 35.08 -5.44 -14.80
CA LEU A 191 33.96 -4.57 -15.19
C LEU A 191 33.64 -3.57 -14.08
N ASP A 192 33.67 -4.00 -12.82
CA ASP A 192 33.51 -3.09 -11.68
C ASP A 192 34.62 -2.02 -11.61
N MET A 193 35.86 -2.36 -12.01
CA MET A 193 36.95 -1.36 -12.10
C MET A 193 36.69 -0.34 -13.21
N ALA A 194 36.28 -0.81 -14.39
CA ALA A 194 36.07 0.03 -15.55
C ALA A 194 34.83 0.93 -15.46
N ALA A 195 33.76 0.48 -14.80
CA ALA A 195 32.54 1.25 -14.61
C ALA A 195 32.75 2.48 -13.71
N THR A 196 32.05 3.57 -14.04
CA THR A 196 32.08 4.83 -13.28
C THR A 196 31.16 4.76 -12.06
N GLY A 197 30.09 3.98 -12.13
CA GLY A 197 29.18 3.75 -11.02
C GLY A 197 28.74 2.30 -10.88
N ILE A 198 28.34 1.94 -9.67
CA ILE A 198 27.79 0.62 -9.34
C ILE A 198 26.57 0.82 -8.43
N GLY A 199 25.41 0.27 -8.80
CA GLY A 199 24.15 0.49 -8.10
C GLY A 199 23.28 -0.76 -7.94
N SER A 200 22.42 -0.75 -6.93
CA SER A 200 21.58 -1.91 -6.58
C SER A 200 20.29 -1.99 -7.38
N ILE A 201 19.99 -3.17 -7.94
CA ILE A 201 18.74 -3.42 -8.70
C ILE A 201 17.64 -4.07 -7.85
N ASN A 202 17.89 -4.20 -6.55
CA ASN A 202 16.97 -4.87 -5.67
C ASN A 202 15.74 -4.01 -5.39
N ILE A 203 14.57 -4.65 -5.46
CA ILE A 203 13.30 -4.09 -5.06
C ILE A 203 12.84 -4.85 -3.81
N ASP A 204 12.73 -4.18 -2.66
CA ASP A 204 12.17 -4.79 -1.45
C ASP A 204 10.64 -4.81 -1.54
N LEU A 205 10.08 -5.97 -1.89
CA LEU A 205 8.63 -6.19 -2.01
C LEU A 205 8.02 -6.89 -0.79
N GLY A 206 8.83 -7.20 0.24
CA GLY A 206 8.40 -8.05 1.35
C GLY A 206 7.23 -7.47 2.15
N LYS A 207 7.06 -6.14 2.13
CA LYS A 207 6.02 -5.41 2.85
C LYS A 207 4.81 -5.01 2.00
N ASP A 208 4.88 -5.15 0.68
CA ASP A 208 3.91 -4.56 -0.27
C ASP A 208 3.15 -5.59 -1.13
N GLU A 209 3.08 -6.86 -0.70
CA GLU A 209 2.30 -7.91 -1.37
C GLU A 209 2.70 -8.12 -2.85
N GLY A 210 3.96 -7.84 -3.20
CA GLY A 210 4.47 -7.97 -4.57
C GLY A 210 4.17 -6.78 -5.49
N VAL A 211 3.56 -5.70 -4.98
CA VAL A 211 3.38 -4.44 -5.72
C VAL A 211 4.52 -3.48 -5.42
N ALA A 212 5.19 -2.94 -6.43
CA ALA A 212 6.31 -2.02 -6.24
C ALA A 212 5.83 -0.59 -5.91
N ARG A 213 5.25 -0.37 -4.73
CA ARG A 213 4.78 0.98 -4.30
C ARG A 213 5.93 1.88 -3.89
N GLN A 214 6.88 1.28 -3.19
CA GLN A 214 8.12 1.92 -2.76
C GLN A 214 9.31 1.11 -3.25
N ILE A 215 10.44 1.79 -3.47
CA ILE A 215 11.71 1.13 -3.75
C ILE A 215 12.81 1.68 -2.83
N PRO A 216 13.73 0.83 -2.36
CA PRO A 216 14.85 1.29 -1.54
C PRO A 216 15.82 2.09 -2.39
N PHE A 217 16.11 3.31 -1.97
CA PHE A 217 17.13 4.15 -2.60
C PHE A 217 18.51 3.92 -2.01
N LEU A 218 18.53 3.41 -0.79
CA LEU A 218 19.72 3.04 -0.05
C LEU A 218 19.54 1.63 0.49
N TRP A 219 20.65 0.92 0.58
CA TRP A 219 20.79 -0.34 1.28
C TRP A 219 21.93 -0.23 2.29
N SER A 220 21.93 -1.08 3.30
CA SER A 220 23.00 -1.10 4.29
C SER A 220 23.40 -2.51 4.69
N ASP A 221 24.71 -2.76 4.80
CA ASP A 221 25.25 -3.97 5.44
C ASP A 221 25.50 -3.77 6.95
N GLY A 222 25.17 -2.58 7.49
CA GLY A 222 25.41 -2.16 8.87
C GLY A 222 26.72 -1.40 9.07
N ASN A 223 27.59 -1.38 8.07
CA ASN A 223 28.86 -0.67 8.11
C ASN A 223 28.94 0.40 7.01
N ARG A 224 28.34 0.17 5.84
CA ARG A 224 28.34 1.10 4.71
C ARG A 224 26.98 1.15 4.01
N PHE A 225 26.71 2.28 3.36
CA PHE A 225 25.56 2.46 2.49
C PHE A 225 25.87 2.01 1.06
N TYR A 226 24.84 1.54 0.36
CA TYR A 226 24.88 1.20 -1.05
C TYR A 226 23.73 1.90 -1.78
N PRO A 227 24.00 2.62 -2.89
CA PRO A 227 22.94 3.31 -3.63
C PRO A 227 22.13 2.32 -4.47
N SER A 228 20.87 2.64 -4.71
CA SER A 228 20.09 1.99 -5.77
C SER A 228 20.63 2.35 -7.15
N LEU A 229 20.25 1.57 -8.15
CA LEU A 229 20.64 1.79 -9.54
C LEU A 229 20.25 3.20 -10.00
N ALA A 230 19.00 3.62 -9.73
CA ALA A 230 18.51 4.94 -10.11
C ALA A 230 19.29 6.09 -9.44
N VAL A 231 19.65 5.96 -8.16
CA VAL A 231 20.42 6.96 -7.42
C VAL A 231 21.83 7.10 -8.02
N GLU A 232 22.51 5.98 -8.25
CA GLU A 232 23.86 5.98 -8.79
C GLU A 232 23.89 6.53 -10.22
N THR A 233 22.89 6.19 -11.03
CA THR A 233 22.73 6.74 -12.39
C THR A 233 22.63 8.26 -12.36
N LEU A 234 21.79 8.83 -11.47
CA LEU A 234 21.63 10.29 -11.37
C LEU A 234 22.87 10.98 -10.80
N ARG A 235 23.60 10.32 -9.89
CA ARG A 235 24.89 10.82 -9.39
C ARG A 235 25.90 10.95 -10.52
N VAL A 236 26.08 9.90 -11.31
CA VAL A 236 27.03 9.86 -12.42
C VAL A 236 26.61 10.80 -13.55
N ALA A 237 25.32 10.87 -13.88
CA ALA A 237 24.80 11.78 -14.90
C ALA A 237 25.04 13.27 -14.57
N GLN A 238 25.03 13.62 -13.27
CA GLN A 238 25.35 14.97 -12.79
C GLN A 238 26.84 15.21 -12.57
N GLY A 239 27.69 14.18 -12.67
CA GLY A 239 29.10 14.29 -12.33
C GLY A 239 29.37 14.55 -10.84
N ALA A 240 28.47 14.13 -9.96
CA ALA A 240 28.61 14.31 -8.51
C ALA A 240 29.49 13.20 -7.88
N ASP A 241 30.34 13.55 -6.92
CA ASP A 241 31.22 12.59 -6.25
C ASP A 241 30.59 11.92 -5.03
N THR A 242 29.79 12.67 -4.27
CA THR A 242 29.26 12.26 -2.96
C THR A 242 27.74 12.38 -2.91
N LEU A 243 27.10 11.41 -2.27
CA LEU A 243 25.70 11.41 -1.88
C LEU A 243 25.59 11.92 -0.44
N LEU A 244 24.73 12.92 -0.20
CA LEU A 244 24.53 13.49 1.13
C LEU A 244 23.19 13.02 1.71
N LEU A 245 23.25 12.40 2.88
CA LEU A 245 22.11 11.88 3.60
C LEU A 245 21.71 12.85 4.70
N HIS A 246 20.46 13.29 4.65
CA HIS A 246 19.84 14.02 5.74
C HIS A 246 19.11 13.01 6.63
N ALA A 247 19.74 12.66 7.75
CA ALA A 247 19.14 11.84 8.79
C ALA A 247 18.47 12.70 9.86
N SER A 248 17.51 12.11 10.57
CA SER A 248 16.78 12.79 11.63
C SER A 248 17.72 13.26 12.74
N ALA A 249 17.46 14.47 13.24
CA ALA A 249 18.13 15.01 14.42
C ALA A 249 17.58 14.43 15.73
N GLU A 250 16.38 13.83 15.71
CA GLU A 250 15.65 13.39 16.91
C GLU A 250 15.54 11.86 16.99
N THR A 251 15.44 11.18 15.85
CA THR A 251 15.19 9.73 15.79
C THR A 251 16.41 8.97 15.25
N GLN A 252 16.93 8.01 16.02
CA GLN A 252 18.00 7.13 15.54
C GLN A 252 17.52 6.23 14.41
N ASN A 253 18.38 5.95 13.44
CA ASN A 253 18.04 5.10 12.29
C ASN A 253 16.82 5.60 11.49
N ALA A 254 16.69 6.92 11.35
CA ALA A 254 15.67 7.55 10.52
C ALA A 254 16.32 8.49 9.48
N LEU A 255 15.92 8.32 8.22
CA LEU A 255 16.28 9.18 7.10
C LEU A 255 15.13 10.12 6.71
N GLU A 256 15.45 11.34 6.29
CA GLU A 256 14.47 12.34 5.86
C GLU A 256 14.59 12.60 4.34
N SER A 257 15.81 12.83 3.85
CA SER A 257 16.06 13.05 2.43
C SER A 257 17.47 12.60 2.01
N LEU A 258 17.64 12.45 0.69
CA LEU A 258 18.89 12.12 0.04
C LEU A 258 19.16 13.17 -1.04
N VAL A 259 20.32 13.81 -0.96
CA VAL A 259 20.79 14.78 -1.96
C VAL A 259 21.72 14.07 -2.95
N ILE A 260 21.37 14.18 -4.23
CA ILE A 260 22.07 13.58 -5.37
C ILE A 260 22.48 14.73 -6.29
N GLY A 261 23.72 15.22 -6.17
CA GLY A 261 24.14 16.42 -6.87
C GLY A 261 23.30 17.63 -6.45
N ASP A 262 22.54 18.20 -7.39
CA ASP A 262 21.67 19.35 -7.14
C ASP A 262 20.23 18.97 -6.77
N LEU A 263 19.92 17.66 -6.74
CA LEU A 263 18.57 17.14 -6.54
C LEU A 263 18.40 16.64 -5.11
N GLU A 264 17.46 17.23 -4.36
CA GLU A 264 17.04 16.71 -3.07
C GLU A 264 15.82 15.80 -3.22
N VAL A 265 15.94 14.56 -2.74
CA VAL A 265 14.92 13.52 -2.85
C VAL A 265 14.38 13.18 -1.46
N PRO A 266 13.09 13.38 -1.19
CA PRO A 266 12.50 12.98 0.08
C PRO A 266 12.42 11.45 0.18
N LEU A 267 12.80 10.92 1.34
CA LEU A 267 12.76 9.49 1.66
C LEU A 267 11.83 9.23 2.84
N SER A 268 11.42 7.97 3.02
CA SER A 268 10.87 7.53 4.30
C SER A 268 11.99 7.41 5.34
N GLU A 269 11.59 7.32 6.61
CA GLU A 269 12.49 7.02 7.73
C GLU A 269 13.40 5.82 7.46
N THR A 270 12.90 4.83 6.70
CA THR A 270 13.64 3.61 6.35
C THR A 270 14.39 3.70 5.02
N GLY A 271 14.62 4.90 4.46
CA GLY A 271 15.33 5.08 3.20
C GLY A 271 14.59 4.60 1.94
N MET A 272 13.25 4.47 2.02
CA MET A 272 12.41 4.05 0.90
C MET A 272 11.88 5.27 0.14
N PHE A 273 11.79 5.14 -1.18
CA PHE A 273 11.23 6.16 -2.06
C PHE A 273 9.87 5.72 -2.60
N HIS A 274 8.86 6.58 -2.51
CA HIS A 274 7.54 6.32 -3.09
C HIS A 274 7.55 6.61 -4.58
N VAL A 275 7.28 5.57 -5.37
CA VAL A 275 7.23 5.70 -6.83
C VAL A 275 5.86 6.20 -7.25
N TYR A 276 5.83 7.35 -7.91
CA TYR A 276 4.65 7.94 -8.53
C TYR A 276 4.60 7.56 -10.01
N TYR A 277 3.84 6.52 -10.31
CA TYR A 277 3.81 5.94 -11.63
C TYR A 277 3.00 6.77 -12.62
N ARG A 278 3.45 6.75 -13.86
CA ARG A 278 2.65 7.08 -15.03
C ARG A 278 2.40 5.82 -15.87
N PRO A 279 1.35 5.76 -16.70
CA PRO A 279 1.13 4.64 -17.59
C PRO A 279 2.33 4.40 -18.49
N THR A 280 2.69 3.13 -18.67
CA THR A 280 3.86 2.78 -19.49
C THR A 280 3.52 2.94 -20.97
N THR A 281 4.12 3.94 -21.62
CA THR A 281 3.93 4.25 -23.03
C THR A 281 5.17 3.91 -23.85
N ALA A 282 4.97 3.57 -25.14
CA ALA A 282 6.03 3.13 -26.04
C ALA A 282 7.11 4.18 -26.36
N ASP A 283 6.89 5.44 -25.96
CA ASP A 283 7.87 6.52 -26.08
C ASP A 283 8.98 6.47 -25.01
N LEU A 284 8.78 5.72 -23.93
CA LEU A 284 9.79 5.50 -22.90
C LEU A 284 10.86 4.50 -23.37
N SER A 285 10.49 3.54 -24.23
CA SER A 285 11.36 2.44 -24.65
C SER A 285 11.89 2.57 -26.08
N ILE A 286 13.12 2.12 -26.28
CA ILE A 286 13.80 2.02 -27.58
C ILE A 286 14.36 0.61 -27.69
N SER A 287 14.01 -0.13 -28.74
CA SER A 287 14.56 -1.48 -28.96
C SER A 287 16.09 -1.45 -29.09
N ALA A 288 16.79 -2.31 -28.34
CA ALA A 288 18.24 -2.41 -28.35
C ALA A 288 18.81 -2.74 -29.74
N ALA A 289 18.11 -3.57 -30.53
CA ALA A 289 18.52 -3.85 -31.90
C ALA A 289 18.52 -2.62 -32.81
N ARG A 290 17.60 -1.67 -32.59
CA ARG A 290 17.56 -0.41 -33.34
C ARG A 290 18.77 0.48 -33.03
N VAL A 291 19.24 0.46 -31.78
CA VAL A 291 20.45 1.19 -31.39
C VAL A 291 21.69 0.51 -31.97
N ILE A 292 21.79 -0.82 -31.82
CA ILE A 292 22.94 -1.62 -32.28
C ILE A 292 23.09 -1.62 -33.81
N SER A 293 22.00 -1.47 -34.58
CA SER A 293 22.09 -1.44 -36.04
C SER A 293 22.89 -0.24 -36.56
N GLY A 294 22.86 0.89 -35.85
CA GLY A 294 23.52 2.14 -36.25
C GLY A 294 22.89 2.81 -37.48
N THR A 295 21.80 2.28 -38.03
CA THR A 295 21.18 2.80 -39.27
C THR A 295 20.33 4.03 -39.05
N ASP A 296 19.76 4.19 -37.85
CA ASP A 296 18.75 5.21 -37.52
C ASP A 296 19.31 6.31 -36.62
N ARG A 297 20.64 6.55 -36.64
CA ARG A 297 21.31 7.48 -35.70
C ARG A 297 20.69 8.87 -35.68
N GLU A 298 20.30 9.43 -36.83
CA GLU A 298 19.66 10.75 -36.91
C GLU A 298 18.30 10.79 -36.19
N ALA A 299 17.51 9.73 -36.30
CA ALA A 299 16.21 9.63 -35.64
C ALA A 299 16.33 9.28 -34.15
N LEU A 300 17.40 8.60 -33.75
CA LEU A 300 17.66 8.22 -32.36
C LEU A 300 18.32 9.33 -31.55
N ARG A 301 19.14 10.19 -32.17
CA ARG A 301 19.84 11.29 -31.51
C ARG A 301 18.94 12.14 -30.60
N PRO A 302 17.78 12.68 -31.04
CA PRO A 302 16.93 13.49 -30.16
C PRO A 302 16.30 12.70 -29.00
N LEU A 303 16.32 11.37 -29.04
CA LEU A 303 15.81 10.51 -27.97
C LEU A 303 16.89 10.14 -26.94
N VAL A 304 18.18 10.27 -27.29
CA VAL A 304 19.31 9.79 -26.49
C VAL A 304 20.22 10.93 -26.04
N GLU A 305 20.42 11.95 -26.86
CA GLU A 305 21.32 13.07 -26.57
C GLU A 305 20.88 13.82 -25.31
N GLY A 306 21.76 13.92 -24.31
CA GLY A 306 21.47 14.53 -23.01
C GLY A 306 20.55 13.72 -22.11
N HIS A 307 20.12 12.52 -22.53
CA HIS A 307 19.21 11.69 -21.76
C HIS A 307 19.95 10.69 -20.88
N VAL A 308 19.32 10.34 -19.76
CA VAL A 308 19.70 9.20 -18.93
C VAL A 308 19.09 7.93 -19.55
N VAL A 309 19.93 6.95 -19.86
CA VAL A 309 19.53 5.71 -20.53
C VAL A 309 19.70 4.51 -19.62
N PHE A 310 18.62 3.76 -19.39
CA PHE A 310 18.63 2.47 -18.72
C PHE A 310 18.56 1.35 -19.76
N VAL A 311 19.41 0.35 -19.66
CA VAL A 311 19.44 -0.85 -20.51
C VAL A 311 18.94 -2.02 -19.69
N GLY A 312 17.85 -2.65 -20.11
CA GLY A 312 17.25 -3.77 -19.40
C GLY A 312 16.47 -4.68 -20.34
N THR A 313 15.77 -5.67 -19.78
CA THR A 313 15.05 -6.69 -20.56
C THR A 313 13.56 -6.71 -20.23
N SER A 314 12.71 -6.67 -21.25
CA SER A 314 11.27 -6.97 -21.16
C SER A 314 10.89 -8.35 -21.70
N ALA A 315 11.83 -9.12 -22.26
CA ALA A 315 11.54 -10.41 -22.86
C ALA A 315 10.96 -11.42 -21.85
N VAL A 316 9.89 -12.12 -22.26
CA VAL A 316 9.06 -12.95 -21.37
C VAL A 316 9.85 -14.09 -20.71
N GLY A 317 10.90 -14.59 -21.38
CA GLY A 317 11.77 -15.65 -20.88
C GLY A 317 12.78 -15.22 -19.82
N LEU A 318 12.94 -13.91 -19.56
CA LEU A 318 13.97 -13.35 -18.66
C LEU A 318 13.41 -12.84 -17.31
N LEU A 319 12.09 -13.00 -17.10
CA LEU A 319 11.37 -13.08 -15.82
C LEU A 319 11.46 -11.92 -14.79
N ASP A 320 12.10 -10.79 -15.06
CA ASP A 320 12.07 -9.65 -14.13
C ASP A 320 10.86 -8.72 -14.36
N VAL A 321 9.66 -9.30 -14.23
CA VAL A 321 8.39 -8.57 -14.31
C VAL A 321 7.83 -8.26 -12.93
N ARG A 322 7.33 -7.04 -12.76
CA ARG A 322 6.84 -6.48 -11.50
C ARG A 322 5.50 -5.80 -11.67
N THR A 323 4.65 -5.87 -10.65
CA THR A 323 3.37 -5.18 -10.64
C THR A 323 3.54 -3.78 -10.05
N THR A 324 3.06 -2.76 -10.76
CA THR A 324 3.07 -1.36 -10.30
C THR A 324 1.78 -0.99 -9.55
N ALA A 325 1.76 0.16 -8.87
CA ALA A 325 0.54 0.67 -8.21
C ALA A 325 -0.63 0.92 -9.20
N LEU A 326 -0.31 1.16 -10.48
CA LEU A 326 -1.31 1.29 -11.55
C LEU A 326 -1.99 -0.05 -11.89
N GLY A 327 -1.44 -1.18 -11.42
CA GLY A 327 -1.91 -2.52 -11.76
C GLY A 327 -1.32 -3.05 -13.07
N GLU A 328 -0.34 -2.35 -13.65
CA GLU A 328 0.40 -2.80 -14.84
C GLU A 328 1.55 -3.73 -14.43
N THR A 329 1.78 -4.76 -15.25
CA THR A 329 2.99 -5.59 -15.16
C THR A 329 4.06 -4.99 -16.07
N VAL A 330 5.17 -4.54 -15.49
CA VAL A 330 6.28 -3.87 -16.19
C VAL A 330 7.60 -4.57 -15.91
N ALA A 331 8.61 -4.36 -16.75
CA ALA A 331 9.97 -4.80 -16.48
C ALA A 331 10.59 -4.03 -15.29
N GLY A 332 11.46 -4.67 -14.49
CA GLY A 332 12.14 -4.04 -13.35
C GLY A 332 12.86 -2.74 -13.73
N VAL A 333 13.54 -2.73 -14.88
CA VAL A 333 14.22 -1.54 -15.44
C VAL A 333 13.30 -0.33 -15.58
N THR A 334 12.03 -0.55 -15.90
CA THR A 334 11.03 0.52 -16.06
C THR A 334 10.75 1.20 -14.73
N ILE A 335 10.80 0.47 -13.61
CA ILE A 335 10.60 1.05 -12.27
C ILE A 335 11.76 1.99 -11.93
N HIS A 336 13.01 1.58 -12.18
CA HIS A 336 14.18 2.44 -11.98
C HIS A 336 14.15 3.67 -12.90
N ALA A 337 13.76 3.49 -14.17
CA ALA A 337 13.61 4.59 -15.11
C ALA A 337 12.51 5.59 -14.69
N GLN A 338 11.34 5.10 -14.24
CA GLN A 338 10.27 5.97 -13.75
C GLN A 338 10.65 6.69 -12.45
N ALA A 339 11.40 6.04 -11.55
CA ALA A 339 11.93 6.68 -10.35
C ALA A 339 12.92 7.81 -10.71
N ALA A 340 13.84 7.57 -11.64
CA ALA A 340 14.75 8.61 -12.12
C ALA A 340 14.00 9.76 -12.80
N GLU A 341 12.99 9.46 -13.63
CA GLU A 341 12.15 10.46 -14.28
C GLU A 341 11.40 11.31 -13.26
N GLN A 342 10.86 10.69 -12.21
CA GLN A 342 10.15 11.36 -11.13
C GLN A 342 11.04 12.34 -10.35
N ILE A 343 12.30 11.96 -10.10
CA ILE A 343 13.28 12.82 -9.43
C ILE A 343 13.63 14.01 -10.32
N LEU A 344 13.91 13.77 -11.60
CA LEU A 344 14.22 14.82 -12.57
C LEU A 344 13.04 15.77 -12.81
N SER A 345 11.80 15.30 -12.66
CA SER A 345 10.60 16.16 -12.73
C SER A 345 10.30 16.91 -11.43
N GLY A 346 10.99 16.61 -10.32
CA GLY A 346 10.77 17.25 -9.02
C GLY A 346 9.38 16.97 -8.41
N THR A 347 8.68 15.93 -8.87
CA THR A 347 7.32 15.60 -8.44
C THR A 347 7.35 14.44 -7.46
N PHE A 348 7.29 14.73 -6.16
CA PHE A 348 7.46 13.72 -5.12
C PHE A 348 6.16 13.34 -4.42
N LEU A 349 6.10 12.08 -3.99
CA LEU A 349 5.08 11.62 -3.04
C LEU A 349 5.75 11.47 -1.68
N THR A 350 5.24 12.18 -0.68
CA THR A 350 5.80 12.18 0.67
C THR A 350 4.74 11.83 1.69
N ARG A 351 5.13 11.05 2.69
CA ARG A 351 4.29 10.76 3.85
C ARG A 351 4.92 11.45 5.05
N PRO A 352 4.37 12.59 5.51
CA PRO A 352 4.90 13.29 6.67
C PRO A 352 4.88 12.40 7.91
N GLU A 353 5.87 12.56 8.80
CA GLU A 353 5.96 11.80 10.06
C GLU A 353 4.69 11.97 10.92
N TRP A 354 4.15 13.19 10.96
CA TRP A 354 2.94 13.51 11.71
C TRP A 354 1.65 12.94 11.08
N ALA A 355 1.70 12.38 9.86
CA ALA A 355 0.51 11.89 9.17
C ALA A 355 -0.20 10.78 9.95
N VAL A 356 0.56 9.86 10.57
CA VAL A 356 0.00 8.79 11.41
C VAL A 356 -0.75 9.40 12.60
N GLY A 357 -0.15 10.39 13.27
CA GLY A 357 -0.78 11.10 14.38
C GLY A 357 -2.06 11.82 13.94
N ALA A 358 -2.02 12.56 12.83
CA ALA A 358 -3.19 13.27 12.30
C ALA A 358 -4.33 12.31 11.93
N GLU A 359 -4.04 11.15 11.33
CA GLU A 359 -5.04 10.12 11.03
C GLU A 359 -5.66 9.56 12.32
N MET A 360 -4.85 9.25 13.35
CA MET A 360 -5.34 8.77 14.65
C MET A 360 -6.21 9.81 15.37
N TYR A 361 -5.77 11.06 15.44
CA TYR A 361 -6.55 12.16 16.02
C TYR A 361 -7.82 12.42 15.21
N GLY A 362 -7.75 12.32 13.88
CA GLY A 362 -8.92 12.42 13.00
C GLY A 362 -9.96 11.36 13.31
N ILE A 363 -9.55 10.09 13.44
CA ILE A 363 -10.43 8.98 13.86
C ILE A 363 -11.04 9.26 15.23
N LEU A 364 -10.22 9.66 16.20
CA LEU A 364 -10.67 9.91 17.56
C LEU A 364 -11.69 11.05 17.62
N ILE A 365 -11.39 12.22 17.05
CA ILE A 365 -12.25 13.40 17.10
C ILE A 365 -13.55 13.15 16.32
N ALA A 366 -13.46 12.64 15.09
CA ALA A 366 -14.64 12.36 14.27
C ALA A 366 -15.49 11.23 14.88
N GLY A 367 -14.86 10.20 15.44
CA GLY A 367 -15.54 9.10 16.13
C GLY A 367 -16.29 9.57 17.38
N LEU A 368 -15.66 10.38 18.23
CA LEU A 368 -16.30 10.98 19.40
C LEU A 368 -17.48 11.87 19.01
N ALA A 369 -17.31 12.68 17.96
CA ALA A 369 -18.39 13.49 17.42
C ALA A 369 -19.56 12.62 16.94
N LEU A 370 -19.31 11.54 16.19
CA LEU A 370 -20.34 10.60 15.73
C LEU A 370 -21.09 9.93 16.90
N VAL A 371 -20.38 9.46 17.93
CA VAL A 371 -21.01 8.86 19.13
C VAL A 371 -21.88 9.88 19.86
N ALA A 372 -21.42 11.14 20.00
CA ALA A 372 -22.18 12.20 20.66
C ALA A 372 -23.43 12.60 19.86
N LEU A 373 -23.28 12.74 18.53
CA LEU A 373 -24.35 13.17 17.62
C LEU A 373 -25.42 12.10 17.45
N THR A 374 -25.03 10.83 17.31
CA THR A 374 -25.98 9.70 17.25
C THR A 374 -26.86 9.62 18.50
N ARG A 375 -26.37 10.09 19.66
CA ARG A 375 -27.15 10.15 20.91
C ARG A 375 -28.26 11.21 20.86
N LYS A 376 -28.01 12.35 20.21
CA LYS A 376 -28.92 13.51 20.21
C LYS A 376 -29.85 13.56 18.99
N LEU A 377 -29.36 13.14 17.83
CA LEU A 377 -30.03 13.35 16.56
C LEU A 377 -30.87 12.14 16.12
N ARG A 378 -31.75 12.36 15.13
CA ARG A 378 -32.44 11.25 14.46
C ARG A 378 -31.43 10.39 13.66
N PRO A 379 -31.69 9.10 13.44
CA PRO A 379 -30.79 8.22 12.68
C PRO A 379 -30.47 8.77 11.28
N THR A 380 -31.46 9.35 10.59
CA THR A 380 -31.28 9.97 9.26
C THR A 380 -30.29 11.14 9.29
N SER A 381 -30.44 12.06 10.23
CA SER A 381 -29.51 13.19 10.40
C SER A 381 -28.09 12.70 10.76
N SER A 382 -28.00 11.64 11.56
CA SER A 382 -26.70 11.06 11.94
C SER A 382 -25.99 10.44 10.73
N LEU A 383 -26.75 9.82 9.82
CA LEU A 383 -26.23 9.28 8.56
C LEU A 383 -25.72 10.38 7.63
N LEU A 384 -26.45 11.49 7.50
CA LEU A 384 -26.01 12.62 6.68
C LEU A 384 -24.71 13.23 7.19
N ILE A 385 -24.55 13.34 8.51
CA ILE A 385 -23.30 13.85 9.10
C ILE A 385 -22.15 12.86 8.89
N PHE A 386 -22.39 11.56 9.07
CA PHE A 386 -21.39 10.54 8.76
C PHE A 386 -20.96 10.61 7.29
N ALA A 387 -21.90 10.72 6.36
CA ALA A 387 -21.61 10.87 4.94
C ALA A 387 -20.79 12.15 4.67
N ALA A 388 -21.15 13.28 5.28
CA ALA A 388 -20.40 14.53 5.13
C ALA A 388 -18.95 14.41 5.65
N ILE A 389 -18.74 13.77 6.80
CA ILE A 389 -17.39 13.51 7.35
C ILE A 389 -16.61 12.59 6.41
N ALA A 390 -17.23 11.51 5.94
CA ALA A 390 -16.59 10.58 5.02
C ALA A 390 -16.17 11.26 3.71
N THR A 391 -17.05 12.07 3.13
CA THR A 391 -16.74 12.88 1.94
C THR A 391 -15.63 13.89 2.21
N ALA A 392 -15.63 14.55 3.38
CA ALA A 392 -14.57 15.49 3.74
C ALA A 392 -13.20 14.81 3.87
N ILE A 393 -13.14 13.60 4.44
CA ILE A 393 -11.90 12.81 4.53
C ILE A 393 -11.42 12.43 3.12
N LEU A 394 -12.29 11.86 2.29
CA LEU A 394 -11.95 11.49 0.91
C LEU A 394 -11.47 12.69 0.10
N PHE A 395 -12.17 13.81 0.19
CA PHE A 395 -11.81 15.05 -0.49
C PHE A 395 -10.48 15.61 0.04
N GLY A 396 -10.28 15.65 1.35
CA GLY A 396 -9.05 16.12 1.98
C GLY A 396 -7.83 15.29 1.55
N THR A 397 -7.96 13.97 1.56
CA THR A 397 -6.91 13.06 1.08
C THR A 397 -6.63 13.24 -0.42
N ALA A 398 -7.66 13.30 -1.25
CA ALA A 398 -7.51 13.52 -2.69
C ALA A 398 -6.87 14.88 -3.00
N TRP A 399 -7.26 15.93 -2.28
CA TRP A 399 -6.69 17.26 -2.42
C TRP A 399 -5.23 17.31 -1.98
N ALA A 400 -4.89 16.71 -0.84
CA ALA A 400 -3.51 16.64 -0.34
C ALA A 400 -2.58 15.86 -1.30
N PHE A 401 -3.08 14.75 -1.86
CA PHE A 401 -2.36 13.98 -2.87
C PHE A 401 -2.11 14.80 -4.13
N ARG A 402 -3.15 15.43 -4.69
CA ARG A 402 -3.06 16.13 -5.98
C ARG A 402 -2.30 17.45 -5.93
N SER A 403 -2.44 18.20 -4.83
CA SER A 403 -1.87 19.56 -4.73
C SER A 403 -0.45 19.59 -4.17
N ALA A 404 -0.12 18.67 -3.27
CA ALA A 404 1.13 18.68 -2.51
C ALA A 404 1.89 17.35 -2.51
N GLY A 405 1.37 16.31 -3.18
CA GLY A 405 1.98 14.97 -3.17
C GLY A 405 1.96 14.31 -1.78
N LEU A 406 1.09 14.75 -0.88
CA LEU A 406 1.05 14.27 0.50
C LEU A 406 0.19 13.01 0.64
N LEU A 407 0.76 11.97 1.24
CA LEU A 407 0.13 10.66 1.38
C LEU A 407 -0.58 10.50 2.74
N PHE A 408 -1.90 10.63 2.74
CA PHE A 408 -2.78 10.29 3.87
C PHE A 408 -3.57 9.02 3.60
N ASP A 409 -3.71 8.17 4.62
CA ASP A 409 -4.58 7.00 4.57
C ASP A 409 -6.03 7.41 4.86
N ALA A 410 -6.89 7.39 3.85
CA ALA A 410 -8.33 7.55 4.03
C ALA A 410 -9.05 6.21 4.32
N THR A 411 -8.47 5.09 3.89
CA THR A 411 -9.12 3.77 3.91
C THR A 411 -9.39 3.33 5.33
N TYR A 412 -8.35 3.32 6.18
CA TYR A 412 -8.52 2.86 7.56
C TYR A 412 -9.42 3.80 8.39
N PRO A 413 -9.25 5.14 8.37
CA PRO A 413 -10.15 6.04 9.08
C PRO A 413 -11.62 5.87 8.69
N LEU A 414 -11.92 5.70 7.40
CA LEU A 414 -13.29 5.50 6.95
C LEU A 414 -13.87 4.17 7.45
N LEU A 415 -13.10 3.08 7.43
CA LEU A 415 -13.54 1.80 7.99
C LEU A 415 -13.77 1.90 9.50
N ALA A 416 -12.86 2.55 10.23
CA ALA A 416 -12.97 2.74 11.67
C ALA A 416 -14.20 3.58 12.05
N LEU A 417 -14.44 4.69 11.33
CA LEU A 417 -15.60 5.54 11.54
C LEU A 417 -16.90 4.83 11.15
N THR A 418 -16.90 4.03 10.08
CA THR A 418 -18.04 3.21 9.69
C THR A 418 -18.40 2.20 10.77
N ALA A 419 -17.41 1.44 11.27
CA ALA A 419 -17.63 0.48 12.36
C ALA A 419 -18.14 1.16 13.64
N THR A 420 -17.58 2.31 13.99
CA THR A 420 -18.00 3.13 15.14
C THR A 420 -19.45 3.63 14.97
N PHE A 421 -19.80 4.11 13.77
CA PHE A 421 -21.12 4.60 13.44
C PHE A 421 -22.18 3.50 13.48
N LEU A 422 -21.91 2.35 12.83
CA LEU A 422 -22.80 1.19 12.83
C LEU A 422 -23.01 0.64 14.24
N SER A 423 -21.94 0.53 15.03
CA SER A 423 -22.02 0.13 16.45
C SER A 423 -22.88 1.09 17.27
N SER A 424 -22.69 2.40 17.10
CA SER A 424 -23.48 3.43 17.79
C SER A 424 -24.97 3.36 17.45
N ILE A 425 -25.31 3.18 16.16
CA ILE A 425 -26.69 3.02 15.72
C ILE A 425 -27.30 1.72 16.22
N ALA A 426 -26.59 0.59 16.09
CA ALA A 426 -27.07 -0.70 16.56
C ALA A 426 -27.38 -0.65 18.06
N MET A 427 -26.47 -0.10 18.87
CA MET A 427 -26.69 0.04 20.31
C MET A 427 -27.86 0.97 20.64
N LYS A 428 -28.03 2.07 19.90
CA LYS A 428 -29.18 2.97 20.04
C LYS A 428 -30.50 2.26 19.73
N LEU A 429 -30.55 1.49 18.65
CA LEU A 429 -31.74 0.73 18.26
C LEU A 429 -32.06 -0.35 19.29
N LEU A 430 -31.08 -1.13 19.74
CA LEU A 430 -31.26 -2.17 20.76
C LEU A 430 -31.76 -1.60 22.10
N VAL A 431 -31.26 -0.44 22.52
CA VAL A 431 -31.73 0.21 23.75
C VAL A 431 -33.14 0.77 23.58
N THR A 432 -33.43 1.41 22.45
CA THR A 432 -34.78 1.91 22.13
C THR A 432 -35.80 0.76 22.08
N ASP A 433 -35.46 -0.36 21.45
CA ASP A 433 -36.32 -1.54 21.35
C ASP A 433 -36.57 -2.19 22.71
N ARG A 434 -35.52 -2.32 23.54
CA ARG A 434 -35.65 -2.84 24.91
C ARG A 434 -36.53 -1.93 25.77
N GLN A 435 -36.41 -0.61 25.64
CA GLN A 435 -37.30 0.34 26.31
C GLN A 435 -38.74 0.17 25.83
N GLY A 436 -38.97 0.03 24.52
CA GLY A 436 -40.29 -0.23 23.96
C GLY A 436 -40.91 -1.52 24.51
N ARG A 437 -40.14 -2.62 24.55
CA ARG A 437 -40.60 -3.91 25.12
C ARG A 437 -40.87 -3.82 26.63
N GLN A 438 -40.04 -3.10 27.38
CA GLN A 438 -40.25 -2.91 28.81
C GLN A 438 -41.52 -2.09 29.10
N MET A 439 -41.75 -1.02 28.34
CA MET A 439 -42.98 -0.22 28.42
C MET A 439 -44.20 -1.07 28.05
N ARG A 440 -44.15 -1.82 26.95
CA ARG A 440 -45.21 -2.78 26.55
C ARG A 440 -45.51 -3.78 27.67
N GLY A 441 -44.49 -4.39 28.26
CA GLY A 441 -44.65 -5.36 29.35
C GLY A 441 -45.28 -4.75 30.60
N ALA A 442 -44.93 -3.50 30.94
CA ALA A 442 -45.54 -2.78 32.05
C ALA A 442 -47.02 -2.44 31.75
N PHE A 443 -47.33 -1.93 30.56
CA PHE A 443 -48.71 -1.63 30.17
C PHE A 443 -49.59 -2.89 30.04
N ALA A 444 -49.02 -4.02 29.61
CA ALA A 444 -49.73 -5.29 29.52
C ALA A 444 -50.21 -5.83 30.88
N GLN A 445 -49.71 -5.29 32.01
CA GLN A 445 -50.22 -5.61 33.35
C GLN A 445 -51.50 -4.84 33.71
N TYR A 446 -51.83 -3.76 32.98
CA TYR A 446 -52.95 -2.86 33.31
C TYR A 446 -54.04 -2.81 32.23
N VAL A 447 -53.81 -3.36 31.04
CA VAL A 447 -54.79 -3.38 29.94
C VAL A 447 -54.74 -4.71 29.21
N ALA A 448 -55.91 -5.19 28.78
CA ALA A 448 -56.03 -6.42 28.01
C ALA A 448 -55.15 -6.36 26.73
N PRO A 449 -54.52 -7.47 26.30
CA PRO A 449 -53.63 -7.49 25.14
C PRO A 449 -54.26 -6.94 23.84
N ALA A 450 -55.57 -7.14 23.67
CA ALA A 450 -56.33 -6.62 22.53
C ALA A 450 -56.38 -5.08 22.52
N VAL A 451 -56.57 -4.46 23.68
CA VAL A 451 -56.61 -2.99 23.84
C VAL A 451 -55.23 -2.38 23.60
N LEU A 452 -54.16 -3.01 24.11
CA LEU A 452 -52.79 -2.56 23.84
C LEU A 452 -52.46 -2.62 22.35
N ALA A 453 -52.85 -3.70 21.65
CA ALA A 453 -52.66 -3.84 20.21
C ALA A 453 -53.46 -2.80 19.39
N GLU A 454 -54.63 -2.41 19.87
CA GLU A 454 -55.46 -1.37 19.25
C GLU A 454 -54.89 0.03 19.46
N ILE A 455 -54.36 0.32 20.65
CA ILE A 455 -53.63 1.55 20.99
C ILE A 455 -52.39 1.71 20.11
N GLU A 456 -51.63 0.64 19.86
CA GLU A 456 -50.45 0.69 19.00
C GLU A 456 -50.80 0.92 17.52
N ARG A 457 -51.92 0.37 17.04
CA ARG A 457 -52.38 0.57 15.65
C ARG A 457 -52.95 1.95 15.42
N ASN A 458 -53.57 2.55 16.42
CA ASN A 458 -54.20 3.87 16.32
C ASN A 458 -53.91 4.75 17.56
N PRO A 459 -52.67 5.28 17.71
CA PRO A 459 -52.31 6.10 18.86
C PRO A 459 -53.16 7.37 19.01
N GLN A 460 -53.74 7.86 17.91
CA GLN A 460 -54.57 9.06 17.87
C GLN A 460 -56.04 8.82 18.27
N SER A 461 -56.50 7.57 18.41
CA SER A 461 -57.87 7.27 18.86
C SER A 461 -58.04 7.37 20.37
N LEU A 462 -56.94 7.43 21.13
CA LEU A 462 -56.91 7.73 22.56
C LEU A 462 -57.29 9.19 22.82
N LYS A 463 -58.60 9.45 22.86
CA LYS A 463 -59.11 10.71 23.43
C LYS A 463 -58.92 10.65 24.95
N LEU A 464 -58.05 11.51 25.47
CA LEU A 464 -57.87 11.76 26.90
C LEU A 464 -59.12 12.46 27.45
N GLY A 465 -60.17 11.68 27.71
CA GLY A 465 -61.47 12.12 28.23
C GLY A 465 -62.41 10.92 28.37
N GLY A 466 -63.42 11.01 29.22
CA GLY A 466 -64.47 10.01 29.28
C GLY A 466 -65.33 10.07 28.01
N GLU A 467 -65.60 8.91 27.39
CA GLU A 467 -66.59 8.78 26.33
C GLU A 467 -67.86 8.12 26.90
N MET A 468 -69.03 8.66 26.55
CA MET A 468 -70.28 7.98 26.81
C MET A 468 -70.38 6.81 25.83
N ARG A 469 -70.36 5.58 26.35
CA ARG A 469 -70.57 4.36 25.58
C ARG A 469 -71.66 3.53 26.23
N ASP A 470 -72.46 2.90 25.38
CA ASP A 470 -73.34 1.82 25.81
C ASP A 470 -72.47 0.61 26.14
N VAL A 471 -72.40 0.28 27.43
CA VAL A 471 -71.64 -0.86 27.94
C VAL A 471 -72.57 -1.82 28.67
N THR A 472 -72.34 -3.11 28.47
CA THR A 472 -72.96 -4.15 29.29
C THR A 472 -72.06 -4.43 30.48
N VAL A 473 -72.54 -4.12 31.68
CA VAL A 473 -71.80 -4.36 32.92
C VAL A 473 -72.24 -5.69 33.52
N MET A 474 -71.26 -6.54 33.85
CA MET A 474 -71.48 -7.83 34.48
C MET A 474 -70.80 -7.82 35.86
N PHE A 475 -71.57 -8.08 36.91
CA PHE A 475 -71.05 -8.35 38.24
C PHE A 475 -71.19 -9.84 38.52
N VAL A 476 -70.09 -10.47 38.92
CA VAL A 476 -70.04 -11.89 39.29
C VAL A 476 -69.45 -11.98 40.68
N ASP A 477 -70.14 -12.68 41.57
CA ASP A 477 -69.69 -12.96 42.92
C ASP A 477 -69.80 -14.46 43.21
N ILE A 478 -69.07 -14.92 44.22
CA ILE A 478 -69.11 -16.30 44.69
C ILE A 478 -70.38 -16.48 45.51
N GLU A 479 -71.24 -17.38 45.05
CA GLU A 479 -72.43 -17.76 45.81
C GLU A 479 -72.02 -18.28 47.20
N ASN A 480 -72.65 -17.77 48.25
CA ASN A 480 -72.37 -18.14 49.63
C ASN A 480 -70.89 -17.95 50.05
N PHE A 481 -70.25 -16.87 49.59
CA PHE A 481 -68.86 -16.57 49.95
C PHE A 481 -68.61 -16.48 51.47
N THR A 482 -69.53 -15.88 52.23
CA THR A 482 -69.37 -15.71 53.68
C THR A 482 -69.25 -17.07 54.40
N PRO A 483 -70.20 -18.03 54.25
CA PRO A 483 -70.03 -19.38 54.80
C PRO A 483 -68.77 -20.12 54.33
N LEU A 484 -68.31 -19.89 53.09
CA LEU A 484 -67.10 -20.50 52.55
C LEU A 484 -65.84 -19.95 53.24
N SER A 485 -65.79 -18.64 53.45
CA SER A 485 -64.67 -17.94 54.10
C SER A 485 -64.52 -18.28 55.58
N GLU A 486 -65.61 -18.64 56.26
CA GLU A 486 -65.62 -19.04 57.68
C GLU A 486 -65.18 -20.50 57.89
N ARG A 487 -65.21 -21.33 56.84
CA ARG A 487 -64.90 -22.78 56.90
C ARG A 487 -63.50 -23.13 56.39
N LEU A 488 -62.92 -22.30 55.53
CA LEU A 488 -61.61 -22.51 54.94
C LEU A 488 -60.54 -21.71 55.68
N ASP A 489 -59.35 -22.28 55.82
CA ASP A 489 -58.20 -21.51 56.26
C ASP A 489 -57.75 -20.52 55.17
N PRO A 490 -57.09 -19.40 55.55
CA PRO A 490 -56.75 -18.32 54.62
C PRO A 490 -55.98 -18.76 53.38
N VAL A 491 -55.10 -19.75 53.49
CA VAL A 491 -54.27 -20.22 52.36
C VAL A 491 -55.15 -20.92 51.32
N ASN A 492 -56.04 -21.81 51.77
CA ASN A 492 -56.96 -22.51 50.88
C ASN A 492 -58.04 -21.57 50.32
N LEU A 493 -58.52 -20.59 51.09
CA LEU A 493 -59.46 -19.58 50.60
C LEU A 493 -58.85 -18.75 49.46
N VAL A 494 -57.63 -18.23 49.65
CA VAL A 494 -56.92 -17.46 48.61
C VAL A 494 -56.66 -18.30 47.36
N SER A 495 -56.32 -19.58 47.53
CA SER A 495 -56.13 -20.50 46.40
C SER A 495 -57.41 -20.69 45.58
N VAL A 496 -58.57 -20.88 46.26
CA VAL A 496 -59.87 -21.00 45.61
C VAL A 496 -60.27 -19.71 44.88
N VAL A 497 -60.12 -18.57 45.55
CA VAL A 497 -60.42 -17.24 44.96
C VAL A 497 -59.55 -16.99 43.74
N ASN A 498 -58.22 -17.18 43.84
CA ASN A 498 -57.32 -16.97 42.72
C ASN A 498 -57.62 -17.90 41.55
N ARG A 499 -57.95 -19.17 41.80
CA ARG A 499 -58.30 -20.12 40.74
C ARG A 499 -59.60 -19.73 40.02
N LEU A 500 -60.60 -19.25 40.77
CA LEU A 500 -61.87 -18.79 40.20
C LEU A 500 -61.68 -17.50 39.40
N LEU A 501 -60.94 -16.52 39.96
CA LEU A 501 -60.63 -15.26 39.28
C LEU A 501 -59.77 -15.49 38.04
N ASP A 502 -58.81 -16.41 38.06
CA ASP A 502 -57.99 -16.76 36.89
C ASP A 502 -58.83 -17.44 35.78
N ALA A 503 -59.73 -18.35 36.16
CA ALA A 503 -60.65 -18.97 35.19
C ALA A 503 -61.64 -17.95 34.59
N GLY A 504 -62.25 -17.11 35.43
CA GLY A 504 -63.20 -16.08 35.00
C GLY A 504 -62.52 -15.01 34.14
N SER A 505 -61.35 -14.53 34.54
CA SER A 505 -60.59 -13.54 33.79
C SER A 505 -60.18 -14.05 32.41
N LYS A 506 -59.73 -15.31 32.30
CA LYS A 506 -59.41 -15.94 31.02
C LYS A 506 -60.63 -16.03 30.09
N ALA A 507 -61.80 -16.40 30.61
CA ALA A 507 -63.03 -16.47 29.82
C ALA A 507 -63.49 -15.08 29.34
N ILE A 508 -63.47 -14.07 30.22
CA ILE A 508 -63.84 -12.69 29.88
C ILE A 508 -62.89 -12.12 28.82
N LEU A 509 -61.59 -12.31 28.99
CA LEU A 509 -60.58 -11.84 28.04
C LEU A 509 -60.66 -12.57 26.69
N ALA A 510 -61.06 -13.86 26.67
CA ALA A 510 -61.28 -14.61 25.43
C ALA A 510 -62.40 -14.01 24.57
N GLU A 511 -63.46 -13.49 25.21
CA GLU A 511 -64.57 -12.78 24.57
C GLU A 511 -64.32 -11.28 24.38
N LYS A 512 -63.06 -10.84 24.55
CA LYS A 512 -62.63 -9.42 24.46
C LYS A 512 -63.33 -8.48 25.46
N GLY A 513 -63.84 -9.03 26.56
CA GLY A 513 -64.32 -8.23 27.69
C GLY A 513 -63.16 -7.55 28.44
N THR A 514 -63.49 -6.50 29.19
CA THR A 514 -62.54 -5.81 30.09
C THR A 514 -62.95 -6.06 31.53
N ILE A 515 -61.98 -6.31 32.41
CA ILE A 515 -62.20 -6.54 33.84
C ILE A 515 -61.93 -5.24 34.56
N ASP A 516 -62.93 -4.71 35.26
CA ASP A 516 -62.80 -3.56 36.14
C ASP A 516 -63.15 -3.98 37.56
N LYS A 517 -62.10 -4.04 38.40
CA LYS A 517 -62.07 -4.39 39.84
C LYS A 517 -62.51 -5.79 40.24
#